data_AF-A0A7J3WLX6-F1
#
_entry.id   AF-A0A7J3WLX6-F1
#
_cell.length_a   1.000
_cell.length_b   1.000
_cell.length_c   1.000
_cell.angle_alpha   90.00
_cell.angle_beta   90.00
_cell.angle_gamma   90.00
#
_symmetry.space_group_name_H-M   'P 1'
#
loop_
_entity.id
_entity.type
_entity.pdbx_description
1 polymer ?
#
loop_
_entity_poly.entity_id
_entity_poly.type
_entity_poly.pdbx_seq_one_letter_code
_entity_poly.pdbx_strand_id
1 'polypeptide(L)'
;MVFFLNVFMSSRRSLLMELLAEIGNSDIGVAPLPTKYRVRKAARAVLQDGDAIALLHVSERGYHKLPGGGLETGEGVHDALLREIREETGCIAQRLDDIGIVIEYRDDFGVLQISYCFRARVLERGLATQRTKKERNLGFEVVWTTLNDAIDIIERDRPDDYEGLFITRRDALILRATHSMTR
;
A
#
# COMPACT_ATOMS: atom_id res chain seq x y z
N MET A 1 16.66 41.05 -32.42
CA MET A 1 15.68 39.96 -32.61
C MET A 1 16.46 38.64 -32.66
N VAL A 2 16.58 37.94 -31.54
CA VAL A 2 17.17 36.60 -31.47
C VAL A 2 16.26 35.77 -30.56
N PHE A 3 15.60 34.78 -31.16
CA PHE A 3 14.69 33.86 -30.50
C PHE A 3 15.49 32.91 -29.59
N PHE A 4 15.21 32.93 -28.29
CA PHE A 4 15.58 31.83 -27.39
C PHE A 4 14.54 30.72 -27.55
N LEU A 5 14.93 29.62 -28.18
CA LEU A 5 14.16 28.39 -28.20
C LEU A 5 14.36 27.69 -26.85
N ASN A 6 13.45 27.92 -25.90
CA ASN A 6 13.37 27.10 -24.69
C ASN A 6 12.85 25.72 -25.09
N VAL A 7 13.77 24.78 -25.29
CA VAL A 7 13.44 23.36 -25.37
C VAL A 7 13.03 22.93 -23.97
N PHE A 8 11.73 22.70 -23.79
CA PHE A 8 11.15 22.04 -22.63
C PHE A 8 11.94 20.77 -22.33
N MET A 9 12.59 20.72 -21.16
CA MET A 9 13.03 19.47 -20.55
C MET A 9 11.79 18.69 -20.14
N SER A 10 11.20 17.98 -21.09
CA SER A 10 10.29 16.87 -20.78
C SER A 10 11.13 15.77 -20.15
N SER A 11 11.14 15.75 -18.81
CA SER A 11 11.65 14.62 -18.04
C SER A 11 10.94 13.36 -18.55
N ARG A 12 11.67 12.50 -19.25
CA ARG A 12 11.23 11.14 -19.56
C ARG A 12 11.04 10.43 -18.23
N ARG A 13 9.86 10.50 -17.64
CA ARG A 13 9.47 9.57 -16.58
C ARG A 13 9.55 8.17 -17.20
N SER A 14 10.49 7.40 -16.69
CA SER A 14 10.61 5.97 -16.95
C SER A 14 9.23 5.32 -16.87
N LEU A 15 8.88 4.48 -17.86
CA LEU A 15 7.68 3.62 -17.86
C LEU A 15 7.76 2.50 -16.78
N LEU A 16 8.85 2.45 -16.01
CA LEU A 16 9.03 1.55 -14.88
C LEU A 16 8.69 2.25 -13.56
N MET A 17 7.90 1.57 -12.72
CA MET A 17 7.71 1.96 -11.33
C MET A 17 9.05 1.93 -10.58
N GLU A 18 9.29 2.94 -9.75
CA GLU A 18 10.47 3.04 -8.89
C GLU A 18 10.42 2.03 -7.74
N LEU A 19 11.58 1.47 -7.37
CA LEU A 19 11.72 0.65 -6.16
C LEU A 19 11.86 1.58 -4.94
N LEU A 20 10.87 1.56 -4.05
CA LEU A 20 10.86 2.36 -2.83
C LEU A 20 11.73 1.75 -1.72
N ALA A 21 11.67 0.42 -1.56
CA ALA A 21 12.43 -0.29 -0.55
C ALA A 21 12.45 -1.81 -0.77
N GLU A 22 13.48 -2.43 -0.22
CA GLU A 22 13.52 -3.85 0.13
C GLU A 22 13.46 -3.96 1.66
N ILE A 23 12.65 -4.88 2.17
CA ILE A 23 12.45 -5.11 3.62
C ILE A 23 12.69 -6.59 3.88
N GLY A 24 13.61 -6.92 4.79
CA GLY A 24 13.82 -8.28 5.30
C GLY A 24 13.61 -8.37 6.81
N ASN A 25 13.82 -9.56 7.38
CA ASN A 25 13.69 -9.81 8.81
C ASN A 25 14.52 -8.84 9.67
N SER A 26 15.73 -8.48 9.23
CA SER A 26 16.57 -7.52 9.96
C SER A 26 15.94 -6.13 10.09
N ASP A 27 15.17 -5.68 9.09
CA ASP A 27 14.51 -4.37 9.10
C ASP A 27 13.34 -4.30 10.07
N ILE A 28 12.85 -5.46 10.54
CA ILE A 28 11.80 -5.58 11.54
C ILE A 28 12.32 -6.14 12.88
N GLY A 29 13.64 -6.21 13.06
CA GLY A 29 14.26 -6.68 14.31
C GLY A 29 14.22 -8.18 14.54
N VAL A 30 13.98 -8.98 13.49
CA VAL A 30 13.98 -10.44 13.53
C VAL A 30 15.28 -10.98 12.91
N ALA A 31 15.78 -12.10 13.41
CA ALA A 31 16.95 -12.74 12.82
C ALA A 31 16.61 -13.29 11.42
N PRO A 32 17.47 -13.09 10.40
CA PRO A 32 17.24 -13.65 9.06
C PRO A 32 17.39 -15.17 9.06
N LEU A 33 16.62 -15.85 8.23
CA LEU A 33 16.65 -17.30 8.05
C LEU A 33 17.06 -17.66 6.61
N PRO A 34 17.86 -18.72 6.40
CA PRO A 34 18.16 -19.21 5.06
C PRO A 34 16.89 -19.79 4.41
N THR A 35 16.26 -19.01 3.54
CA THR A 35 14.90 -19.28 3.05
C THR A 35 14.82 -19.37 1.52
N LYS A 36 14.01 -20.31 1.02
CA LYS A 36 13.57 -20.33 -0.38
C LYS A 36 12.21 -19.66 -0.49
N TYR A 37 12.08 -18.71 -1.41
CA TYR A 37 10.88 -17.90 -1.53
C TYR A 37 9.97 -18.34 -2.67
N ARG A 38 8.66 -18.34 -2.42
CA ARG A 38 7.64 -18.24 -3.47
C ARG A 38 7.32 -16.76 -3.70
N VAL A 39 7.14 -16.36 -4.95
CA VAL A 39 6.75 -14.98 -5.27
C VAL A 39 5.25 -14.80 -5.05
N ARG A 40 4.88 -13.73 -4.34
CA ARG A 40 3.50 -13.25 -4.22
C ARG A 40 3.45 -11.81 -4.70
N LYS A 41 2.55 -11.51 -5.64
CA LYS A 41 2.31 -10.13 -6.10
C LYS A 41 1.10 -9.56 -5.37
N ALA A 42 1.17 -8.28 -5.02
CA ALA A 42 0.11 -7.57 -4.33
C ALA A 42 -0.07 -6.15 -4.88
N ALA A 43 -1.29 -5.63 -4.81
CA ALA A 43 -1.60 -4.23 -5.12
C ALA A 43 -1.95 -3.49 -3.83
N ARG A 44 -1.46 -2.25 -3.67
CA ARG A 44 -1.66 -1.41 -2.48
C ARG A 44 -2.14 -0.02 -2.87
N ALA A 45 -3.12 0.51 -2.14
CA ALA A 45 -3.72 1.80 -2.41
C ALA A 45 -3.45 2.79 -1.28
N VAL A 46 -2.92 3.97 -1.62
CA VAL A 46 -3.20 5.19 -0.86
C VAL A 46 -4.52 5.75 -1.42
N LEU A 47 -5.62 5.31 -0.82
CA LEU A 47 -6.97 5.67 -1.24
C LEU A 47 -7.37 7.01 -0.61
N GLN A 48 -7.61 8.02 -1.46
CA GLN A 48 -7.99 9.35 -1.02
C GLN A 48 -9.46 9.66 -1.31
N ASP A 49 -10.05 10.50 -0.47
CA ASP A 49 -11.31 11.18 -0.71
C ASP A 49 -11.26 12.59 -0.14
N GLY A 50 -11.29 13.59 -1.03
CA GLY A 50 -10.79 14.92 -0.69
C GLY A 50 -9.38 14.85 -0.14
N ASP A 51 -9.17 15.43 1.04
CA ASP A 51 -7.88 15.44 1.75
C ASP A 51 -7.68 14.25 2.71
N ALA A 52 -8.66 13.35 2.80
CA ALA A 52 -8.62 12.21 3.70
C ALA A 52 -8.09 10.95 3.01
N ILE A 53 -7.25 10.20 3.70
CA ILE A 53 -6.69 8.90 3.35
C ILE A 53 -7.36 7.80 4.17
N ALA A 54 -7.70 6.69 3.52
CA ALA A 54 -8.23 5.51 4.18
C ALA A 54 -7.12 4.64 4.80
N LEU A 55 -7.30 4.28 6.06
CA LEU A 55 -6.59 3.20 6.76
C LEU A 55 -7.58 2.12 7.17
N LEU A 56 -7.14 0.87 7.15
CA LEU A 56 -7.88 -0.26 7.71
C LEU A 56 -7.33 -0.57 9.10
N HIS A 57 -8.14 -0.37 10.13
CA HIS A 57 -7.77 -0.69 11.51
C HIS A 57 -7.99 -2.18 11.78
N VAL A 58 -6.93 -2.94 12.07
CA VAL A 58 -6.99 -4.34 12.48
C VAL A 58 -7.17 -4.38 14.00
N SER A 59 -8.39 -4.14 14.47
CA SER A 59 -8.66 -3.89 15.90
C SER A 59 -8.21 -5.00 16.84
N GLU A 60 -8.37 -6.26 16.46
CA GLU A 60 -7.89 -7.43 17.23
C GLU A 60 -6.37 -7.48 17.40
N ARG A 61 -5.62 -6.75 16.55
CA ARG A 61 -4.14 -6.74 16.56
C ARG A 61 -3.55 -5.35 16.85
N GLY A 62 -4.38 -4.33 17.01
CA GLY A 62 -3.97 -2.99 17.40
C GLY A 62 -3.04 -2.29 16.40
N TYR A 63 -3.16 -2.57 15.10
CA TYR A 63 -2.40 -1.86 14.06
C TYR A 63 -3.26 -1.52 12.83
N HIS A 64 -2.76 -0.63 11.98
CA HIS A 64 -3.40 -0.16 10.77
C HIS A 64 -2.64 -0.62 9.53
N LYS A 65 -3.37 -0.74 8.42
CA LYS A 65 -2.80 -1.04 7.11
C LYS A 65 -3.46 -0.21 6.01
N LEU A 66 -2.76 -0.04 4.90
CA LEU A 66 -3.34 0.46 3.66
C LEU A 66 -4.27 -0.60 3.03
N PRO A 67 -5.35 -0.18 2.35
CA PRO A 67 -6.12 -1.08 1.51
C PRO A 67 -5.27 -1.75 0.44
N GLY A 68 -5.53 -3.03 0.21
CA GLY A 68 -4.84 -3.84 -0.77
C GLY A 68 -4.61 -5.28 -0.32
N GLY A 69 -4.28 -6.10 -1.31
CA GLY A 69 -4.13 -7.53 -1.15
C GLY A 69 -3.44 -8.17 -2.34
N GLY A 70 -3.55 -9.49 -2.42
CA GLY A 70 -2.84 -10.28 -3.43
C GLY A 70 -3.52 -10.23 -4.79
N LEU A 71 -2.75 -10.41 -5.85
CA LEU A 71 -3.32 -10.67 -7.16
C LEU A 71 -3.91 -12.09 -7.20
N GLU A 72 -5.06 -12.24 -7.82
CA GLU A 72 -5.63 -13.54 -8.19
C GLU A 72 -5.01 -14.08 -9.50
N THR A 73 -5.25 -15.35 -9.79
CA THR A 73 -4.70 -16.01 -10.99
C THR A 73 -5.20 -15.34 -12.27
N GLY A 74 -4.28 -14.80 -13.06
CA GLY A 74 -4.60 -14.11 -14.31
C GLY A 74 -5.05 -12.66 -14.12
N GLU A 75 -5.10 -12.16 -12.89
CA GLU A 75 -5.56 -10.81 -12.57
C GLU A 75 -4.46 -9.76 -12.85
N GLY A 76 -4.85 -8.65 -13.48
CA GLY A 76 -3.97 -7.49 -13.64
C GLY A 76 -3.77 -6.74 -12.33
N VAL A 77 -2.61 -6.11 -12.15
CA VAL A 77 -2.29 -5.37 -10.92
C VAL A 77 -3.31 -4.26 -10.62
N HIS A 78 -3.80 -3.56 -11.65
CA HIS A 78 -4.80 -2.50 -11.48
C HIS A 78 -6.20 -3.06 -11.16
N ASP A 79 -6.55 -4.21 -11.71
CA ASP A 79 -7.84 -4.86 -11.41
C ASP A 79 -7.85 -5.33 -9.96
N ALA A 80 -6.75 -5.94 -9.51
CA ALA A 80 -6.55 -6.32 -8.11
C ALA A 80 -6.66 -5.11 -7.18
N LEU A 81 -6.05 -3.97 -7.54
CA LEU A 81 -6.14 -2.74 -6.76
C LEU A 81 -7.60 -2.30 -6.53
N LEU A 82 -8.40 -2.25 -7.61
CA LEU A 82 -9.79 -1.80 -7.56
C LEU A 82 -10.70 -2.80 -6.86
N ARG A 83 -10.47 -4.10 -7.05
CA ARG A 83 -11.17 -5.18 -6.34
C ARG A 83 -10.93 -5.06 -4.83
N GLU A 84 -9.67 -5.01 -4.41
CA GLU A 84 -9.29 -4.93 -2.99
C GLU A 84 -9.84 -3.68 -2.32
N ILE A 85 -9.76 -2.51 -2.98
CA ILE A 85 -10.40 -1.27 -2.48
C ILE A 85 -11.89 -1.52 -2.24
N ARG A 86 -12.61 -2.08 -3.22
CA ARG A 86 -14.05 -2.34 -3.10
C ARG A 86 -14.36 -3.32 -1.98
N GLU A 87 -13.63 -4.42 -1.90
CA GLU A 87 -13.84 -5.49 -0.91
C GLU A 87 -13.58 -5.01 0.52
N GLU A 88 -12.47 -4.30 0.73
CA GLU A 88 -12.02 -3.91 2.07
C GLU A 88 -12.65 -2.61 2.57
N THR A 89 -13.01 -1.67 1.67
CA THR A 89 -13.52 -0.34 2.05
C THR A 89 -14.96 -0.06 1.64
N GLY A 90 -15.54 -0.86 0.73
CA GLY A 90 -16.86 -0.58 0.15
C GLY A 90 -16.87 0.63 -0.79
N CYS A 91 -15.70 1.13 -1.22
CA CYS A 91 -15.60 2.26 -2.13
C CYS A 91 -15.47 1.81 -3.58
N ILE A 92 -16.06 2.57 -4.51
CA ILE A 92 -15.65 2.56 -5.92
C ILE A 92 -14.58 3.62 -6.07
N ALA A 93 -13.49 3.28 -6.75
CA ALA A 93 -12.35 4.17 -6.89
C ALA A 93 -11.80 4.21 -8.32
N GLN A 94 -11.01 5.23 -8.59
CA GLN A 94 -10.20 5.38 -9.79
C GLN A 94 -8.72 5.45 -9.40
N ARG A 95 -7.86 4.69 -10.09
CA ARG A 95 -6.40 4.81 -9.95
C ARG A 95 -5.93 6.16 -10.49
N LEU A 96 -4.97 6.78 -9.82
CA LEU A 96 -4.32 8.01 -10.26
C LEU A 96 -2.89 7.74 -10.76
N ASP A 97 -1.91 7.78 -9.85
CA ASP A 97 -0.49 7.70 -10.15
C ASP A 97 0.15 6.48 -9.49
N ASP A 98 1.30 6.07 -10.04
CA ASP A 98 2.18 5.07 -9.46
C ASP A 98 2.98 5.72 -8.33
N ILE A 99 3.02 5.08 -7.16
CA ILE A 99 3.89 5.49 -6.04
C ILE A 99 5.24 4.78 -6.17
N GLY A 100 5.20 3.46 -6.40
CA GLY A 100 6.40 2.64 -6.54
C GLY A 100 6.19 1.19 -6.10
N ILE A 101 7.28 0.46 -5.91
CA ILE A 101 7.30 -0.95 -5.54
C ILE A 101 7.99 -1.10 -4.18
N VAL A 102 7.43 -1.93 -3.30
CA VAL A 102 8.13 -2.44 -2.11
C VAL A 102 8.29 -3.94 -2.25
N ILE A 103 9.48 -4.45 -1.96
CA ILE A 103 9.78 -5.88 -1.93
C ILE A 103 9.98 -6.32 -0.48
N GLU A 104 9.26 -7.33 -0.03
CA GLU A 104 9.36 -7.89 1.32
C GLU A 104 9.87 -9.34 1.23
N TYR A 105 11.00 -9.62 1.88
CA TYR A 105 11.55 -10.96 2.09
C TYR A 105 11.04 -11.49 3.43
N ARG A 106 9.94 -12.25 3.38
CA ARG A 106 9.25 -12.77 4.56
C ARG A 106 9.68 -14.22 4.81
N ASP A 107 10.83 -14.36 5.46
CA ASP A 107 11.50 -15.61 5.79
C ASP A 107 10.56 -16.65 6.42
N ASP A 108 9.89 -16.31 7.52
CA ASP A 108 9.00 -17.22 8.27
C ASP A 108 7.83 -17.75 7.42
N PHE A 109 7.45 -17.03 6.37
CA PHE A 109 6.39 -17.43 5.45
C PHE A 109 6.90 -18.09 4.16
N GLY A 110 8.21 -18.04 3.90
CA GLY A 110 8.79 -18.46 2.63
C GLY A 110 8.24 -17.66 1.45
N VAL A 111 8.00 -16.35 1.64
CA VAL A 111 7.38 -15.48 0.63
C VAL A 111 8.27 -14.29 0.30
N LEU A 112 8.52 -14.08 -1.00
CA LEU A 112 8.96 -12.80 -1.54
C LEU A 112 7.73 -12.07 -2.04
N GLN A 113 7.30 -11.03 -1.32
CA GLN A 113 6.14 -10.24 -1.69
C GLN A 113 6.56 -9.00 -2.47
N ILE A 114 5.98 -8.82 -3.65
CA ILE A 114 6.14 -7.60 -4.46
C ILE A 114 4.84 -6.81 -4.34
N SER A 115 4.89 -5.67 -3.66
CA SER A 115 3.76 -4.76 -3.48
C SER A 115 3.85 -3.60 -4.48
N TYR A 116 2.95 -3.57 -5.45
CA TYR A 116 2.78 -2.46 -6.39
C TYR A 116 1.86 -1.41 -5.77
N CYS A 117 2.37 -0.19 -5.60
CA CYS A 117 1.74 0.83 -4.78
C CYS A 117 1.23 1.99 -5.65
N PHE A 118 -0.01 2.39 -5.44
CA PHE A 118 -0.69 3.39 -6.25
C PHE A 118 -1.46 4.39 -5.39
N ARG A 119 -1.61 5.61 -5.91
CA ARG A 119 -2.65 6.53 -5.45
C ARG A 119 -3.98 6.17 -6.11
N ALA A 120 -5.06 6.24 -5.35
CA ALA A 120 -6.41 6.10 -5.86
C ALA A 120 -7.32 7.18 -5.28
N ARG A 121 -8.42 7.48 -5.96
CA ARG A 121 -9.44 8.44 -5.54
C ARG A 121 -10.80 7.77 -5.49
N VAL A 122 -11.54 8.01 -4.41
CA VAL A 122 -12.94 7.58 -4.28
C VAL A 122 -13.81 8.28 -5.32
N LEU A 123 -14.65 7.49 -5.99
CA LEU A 123 -15.75 7.96 -6.84
C LEU A 123 -17.09 7.84 -6.12
N GLU A 124 -17.27 6.79 -5.31
CA GLU A 124 -18.51 6.51 -4.60
C GLU A 124 -18.21 5.77 -3.28
N ARG A 125 -18.98 6.07 -2.22
CA ARG A 125 -18.90 5.44 -0.89
C ARG A 125 -20.19 4.73 -0.51
N GLY A 126 -20.12 3.92 0.55
CA GLY A 126 -21.30 3.41 1.26
C GLY A 126 -21.81 2.07 0.73
N LEU A 127 -21.04 1.39 -0.11
CA LEU A 127 -21.38 0.02 -0.52
C LEU A 127 -20.99 -0.97 0.58
N ALA A 128 -21.70 -2.09 0.63
CA ALA A 128 -21.36 -3.16 1.55
C ALA A 128 -19.97 -3.74 1.24
N THR A 129 -19.11 -3.83 2.25
CA THR A 129 -17.79 -4.48 2.14
C THR A 129 -17.96 -5.98 1.88
N GLN A 130 -17.10 -6.54 1.03
CA GLN A 130 -17.12 -7.98 0.68
C GLN A 130 -15.91 -8.71 1.25
N ARG A 131 -15.58 -8.44 2.53
CA ARG A 131 -14.45 -9.07 3.22
C ARG A 131 -14.65 -10.57 3.41
N THR A 132 -13.56 -11.31 3.40
CA THR A 132 -13.54 -12.75 3.69
C THR A 132 -14.01 -13.03 5.12
N LYS A 133 -14.43 -14.28 5.40
CA LYS A 133 -14.85 -14.68 6.76
C LYS A 133 -13.75 -14.47 7.81
N LYS A 134 -12.47 -14.68 7.44
CA LYS A 134 -11.31 -14.48 8.32
C LYS A 134 -11.18 -13.01 8.72
N GLU A 135 -11.51 -12.10 7.81
CA GLU A 135 -11.39 -10.65 8.02
C GLU A 135 -12.57 -10.06 8.79
N ARG A 136 -13.81 -10.54 8.56
CA ARG A 136 -14.97 -10.04 9.33
C ARG A 136 -14.82 -10.20 10.84
N ASN A 137 -14.08 -11.22 11.28
CA ASN A 137 -13.84 -11.50 12.70
C ASN A 137 -12.71 -10.65 13.31
N LEU A 138 -11.95 -9.89 12.50
CA LEU A 138 -10.82 -9.06 12.95
C LEU A 138 -11.22 -7.59 13.20
N GLY A 139 -12.52 -7.27 13.15
CA GLY A 139 -13.06 -5.95 13.49
C GLY A 139 -12.48 -4.81 12.64
N PHE A 140 -12.40 -5.00 11.32
CA PHE A 140 -11.84 -3.98 10.43
C PHE A 140 -12.74 -2.75 10.33
N GLU A 141 -12.24 -1.61 10.79
CA GLU A 141 -12.89 -0.31 10.58
C GLU A 141 -12.09 0.51 9.58
N VAL A 142 -12.79 1.19 8.65
CA VAL A 142 -12.14 2.13 7.74
C VAL A 142 -12.02 3.47 8.45
N VAL A 143 -10.80 3.85 8.79
CA VAL A 143 -10.47 5.13 9.40
C VAL A 143 -10.08 6.10 8.30
N TRP A 144 -10.72 7.26 8.25
CA TRP A 144 -10.40 8.34 7.32
C TRP A 144 -9.66 9.45 8.07
N THR A 145 -8.47 9.79 7.61
CA THR A 145 -7.59 10.73 8.32
C THR A 145 -6.72 11.50 7.34
N THR A 146 -6.01 12.56 7.75
CA THR A 146 -5.11 13.28 6.82
C THR A 146 -3.90 12.43 6.45
N LEU A 147 -3.19 12.75 5.37
CA LEU A 147 -1.95 12.04 5.00
C LEU A 147 -0.89 12.08 6.11
N ASN A 148 -0.74 13.22 6.80
CA ASN A 148 0.20 13.36 7.91
C ASN A 148 -0.21 12.50 9.10
N ASP A 149 -1.50 12.55 9.47
CA ASP A 149 -2.01 11.73 10.57
C ASP A 149 -1.95 10.24 10.24
N ALA A 150 -2.13 9.84 8.97
CA ALA A 150 -1.99 8.45 8.55
C ALA A 150 -0.55 7.93 8.75
N ILE A 151 0.45 8.76 8.42
CA ILE A 151 1.87 8.46 8.68
C ILE A 151 2.08 8.30 10.19
N ASP A 152 1.61 9.27 10.97
CA ASP A 152 1.75 9.26 12.43
C ASP A 152 1.09 8.03 13.08
N ILE A 153 -0.10 7.64 12.62
CA ILE A 153 -0.82 6.47 13.12
C ILE A 153 0.01 5.20 12.87
N ILE A 154 0.38 4.94 11.62
CA ILE A 154 1.13 3.72 11.27
C ILE A 154 2.49 3.68 11.98
N GLU A 155 3.16 4.81 12.15
CA GLU A 155 4.45 4.88 12.85
C GLU A 155 4.34 4.70 14.37
N ARG A 156 3.15 4.91 14.94
CA ARG A 156 2.86 4.65 16.36
C ARG A 156 2.37 3.23 16.61
N ASP A 157 1.85 2.54 15.60
CA ASP A 157 1.43 1.15 15.72
C ASP A 157 2.60 0.26 16.21
N ARG A 158 2.30 -0.65 17.13
CA ARG A 158 3.27 -1.59 17.72
C ARG A 158 2.74 -3.02 17.58
N PRO A 159 2.70 -3.57 16.35
CA PRO A 159 2.27 -4.94 16.15
C PRO A 159 3.21 -5.89 16.88
N ASP A 160 2.64 -6.89 17.54
CA ASP A 160 3.36 -7.93 18.27
C ASP A 160 3.52 -9.23 17.45
N ASP A 161 2.97 -9.25 16.24
CA ASP A 161 3.09 -10.37 15.32
C ASP A 161 3.94 -10.04 14.09
N TYR A 162 4.54 -11.10 13.55
CA TYR A 162 5.43 -11.05 12.39
C TYR A 162 4.79 -10.39 11.16
N GLU A 163 3.49 -10.62 10.93
CA GLU A 163 2.84 -10.04 9.77
C GLU A 163 2.65 -8.54 9.91
N GLY A 164 2.18 -8.09 11.07
CA GLY A 164 2.00 -6.69 11.40
C GLY A 164 3.31 -5.88 11.33
N LEU A 165 4.44 -6.44 11.75
CA LEU A 165 5.74 -5.78 11.68
C LEU A 165 6.15 -5.41 10.24
N PHE A 166 5.95 -6.33 9.29
CA PHE A 166 6.17 -6.05 7.87
C PHE A 166 5.17 -5.01 7.33
N ILE A 167 3.89 -5.17 7.68
CA ILE A 167 2.81 -4.31 7.19
C ILE A 167 3.04 -2.86 7.59
N THR A 168 3.26 -2.60 8.87
CA THR A 168 3.45 -1.23 9.40
C THR A 168 4.68 -0.57 8.81
N ARG A 169 5.80 -1.32 8.68
CA ARG A 169 7.02 -0.83 8.03
C ARG A 169 6.80 -0.48 6.56
N ARG A 170 6.17 -1.37 5.79
CA ARG A 170 5.87 -1.16 4.37
C ARG A 170 4.94 0.05 4.18
N ASP A 171 3.85 0.11 4.92
CA ASP A 171 2.81 1.10 4.68
C ASP A 171 3.27 2.51 5.10
N ALA A 172 4.12 2.64 6.12
CA ALA A 172 4.80 3.89 6.45
C ALA A 172 5.67 4.42 5.30
N LEU A 173 6.43 3.54 4.63
CA LEU A 173 7.25 3.91 3.46
C LEU A 173 6.39 4.39 2.29
N ILE A 174 5.29 3.70 2.00
CA ILE A 174 4.36 4.06 0.93
C ILE A 174 3.74 5.45 1.19
N LEU A 175 3.29 5.70 2.43
CA LEU A 175 2.69 6.98 2.80
C LEU A 175 3.71 8.12 2.74
N ARG A 176 4.93 7.92 3.25
CA ARG A 176 6.02 8.92 3.16
C ARG A 176 6.40 9.24 1.71
N ALA A 177 6.50 8.21 0.85
CA ALA A 177 6.74 8.42 -0.58
C ALA A 177 5.63 9.27 -1.21
N THR A 178 4.37 8.95 -0.90
CA THR A 178 3.21 9.72 -1.39
C THR A 178 3.24 11.18 -0.93
N HIS A 179 3.60 11.42 0.33
CA HIS A 179 3.73 12.76 0.89
C HIS A 179 4.83 13.58 0.20
N SER A 180 5.96 12.96 -0.16
CA SER A 180 7.03 13.61 -0.93
C SER A 180 6.63 13.95 -2.38
N MET A 181 5.69 13.21 -2.97
CA MET A 181 5.20 13.46 -4.34
C MET A 181 4.18 14.60 -4.43
N THR A 182 3.58 15.01 -3.31
CA THR A 182 2.50 16.01 -3.26
C THR A 182 2.98 17.40 -2.85
N ARG A 183 4.30 17.55 -2.63
CA ARG A 183 4.99 18.81 -2.37
C ARG A 183 5.69 19.30 -3.63
#